data_AF-A0AAW1ICM4-F1
#
_entry.id   AF-A0AAW1ICM4-F1
#
_cell.length_a   1.000
_cell.length_b   1.000
_cell.length_c   1.000
_cell.angle_alpha   90.00
_cell.angle_beta   90.00
_cell.angle_gamma   90.00
#
_symmetry.space_group_name_H-M   'P 1'
#
loop_
_entity.id
_entity.type
_entity.pdbx_description
1 polymer ?
#
loop_
_entity_poly.entity_id
_entity_poly.type
_entity_poly.pdbx_seq_one_letter_code
_entity_poly.pdbx_strand_id
1 'polypeptide(L)'
;MKAVNTFDEESVADFMYLHISFRLDPLYAEMYIDSEGKHVCIRCQKKYIHMRHLKRHIKFECGVEPQFTCGYCLRKFKHNSHLKGHVFRKHGVTYT
;
A
#
# COMPACT_ATOMS: atom_id res chain seq x y z
N MET A 1 40.57 -13.10 27.03
CA MET A 1 39.25 -13.64 26.66
C MET A 1 38.87 -13.03 25.32
N LYS A 2 38.48 -13.89 24.36
CA LYS A 2 38.53 -13.64 22.92
C LYS A 2 37.48 -12.62 22.47
N ALA A 3 37.92 -11.68 21.63
CA ALA A 3 37.05 -11.00 20.68
C ALA A 3 36.57 -12.00 19.63
N VAL A 4 35.28 -11.99 19.31
CA VAL A 4 34.76 -12.61 18.09
C VAL A 4 33.79 -11.61 17.49
N ASN A 5 34.34 -10.72 16.67
CA ASN A 5 33.62 -9.87 15.74
C ASN A 5 33.79 -10.54 14.39
N THR A 6 32.83 -11.37 14.00
CA THR A 6 32.74 -11.98 12.68
C THR A 6 31.26 -12.08 12.33
N PHE A 7 30.70 -10.99 11.83
CA PHE A 7 29.50 -11.08 11.01
C PHE A 7 30.01 -11.23 9.57
N ASP A 8 29.83 -12.42 9.01
CA ASP A 8 30.30 -12.79 7.68
C ASP A 8 29.60 -11.94 6.60
N GLU A 9 30.39 -11.42 5.64
CA GLU A 9 29.94 -10.48 4.61
C GLU A 9 28.93 -11.05 3.60
N GLU A 10 28.72 -12.37 3.56
CA GLU A 10 27.67 -12.98 2.74
C GLU A 10 26.26 -12.83 3.36
N SER A 11 26.15 -12.66 4.69
CA SER A 11 24.85 -12.51 5.37
C SER A 11 24.22 -11.12 5.20
N VAL A 12 25.03 -10.10 4.95
CA VAL A 12 24.56 -8.72 4.73
C VAL A 12 23.97 -8.54 3.33
N ALA A 13 24.44 -9.30 2.35
CA ALA A 13 23.95 -9.22 0.98
C ALA A 13 22.50 -9.71 0.84
N ASP A 14 22.12 -10.76 1.58
CA ASP A 14 20.78 -11.36 1.54
C ASP A 14 19.71 -10.44 2.20
N PHE A 15 20.09 -9.76 3.29
CA PHE A 15 19.26 -8.74 3.91
C PHE A 15 19.14 -7.48 3.03
N MET A 16 20.23 -7.09 2.35
CA MET A 16 20.21 -6.01 1.36
C MET A 16 19.35 -6.36 0.15
N TYR A 17 19.42 -7.56 -0.41
CA TYR A 17 18.66 -7.96 -1.61
C TYR A 17 17.15 -8.01 -1.36
N LEU A 18 16.73 -8.47 -0.17
CA LEU A 18 15.33 -8.45 0.26
C LEU A 18 14.83 -7.02 0.54
N HIS A 19 15.69 -6.13 1.04
CA HIS A 19 15.38 -4.71 1.22
C HIS A 19 15.40 -3.90 -0.09
N ILE A 20 16.25 -4.23 -1.06
CA ILE A 20 16.33 -3.56 -2.37
C ILE A 20 15.07 -3.86 -3.19
N SER A 21 14.57 -5.10 -3.15
CA SER A 21 13.31 -5.50 -3.79
C SER A 21 12.07 -4.77 -3.24
N PHE A 22 12.10 -4.35 -1.97
CA PHE A 22 11.03 -3.58 -1.33
C PHE A 22 11.21 -2.05 -1.41
N ARG A 23 12.44 -1.55 -1.63
CA ARG A 23 12.77 -0.12 -1.60
C ARG A 23 12.69 0.61 -2.95
N LEU A 24 12.30 -0.07 -4.02
CA LEU A 24 11.91 0.59 -5.28
C LEU A 24 10.41 0.51 -5.55
N ASP A 25 9.55 0.40 -4.53
CA ASP A 25 8.13 0.65 -4.73
C ASP A 25 7.93 2.18 -4.90
N PRO A 26 7.61 2.67 -6.13
CA PRO A 26 7.49 4.11 -6.40
C PRO A 26 6.42 4.78 -5.53
N LEU A 27 5.51 3.99 -4.93
CA LEU A 27 4.48 4.49 -4.02
C LEU A 27 5.07 5.10 -2.73
N TYR A 28 6.31 4.76 -2.34
CA TYR A 28 6.99 5.38 -1.19
C TYR A 28 7.56 6.77 -1.49
N ALA A 29 7.84 7.10 -2.75
CA ALA A 29 8.33 8.42 -3.14
C ALA A 29 7.26 9.52 -3.00
N GLU A 30 5.99 9.13 -2.85
CA GLU A 30 4.82 10.02 -2.83
C GLU A 30 4.35 10.39 -1.41
N MET A 31 5.20 10.18 -0.38
CA MET A 31 4.87 10.45 1.02
C MET A 31 5.99 11.06 1.86
N TYR A 32 5.60 11.70 2.97
CA TYR A 32 6.50 12.12 4.05
C TYR A 32 5.83 11.97 5.42
N ILE A 33 6.59 12.18 6.51
CA ILE A 33 6.06 12.19 7.87
C ILE A 33 6.14 13.63 8.40
N ASP A 34 5.05 14.16 8.94
CA ASP A 34 5.04 15.51 9.53
C ASP A 34 5.58 15.54 10.96
N SER A 35 5.66 16.74 11.55
CA SER A 35 6.15 16.93 12.93
C SER A 35 5.30 16.24 13.99
N GLU A 36 4.06 15.85 13.68
CA GLU A 36 3.16 15.11 14.57
C GLU A 36 3.28 13.58 14.37
N GLY A 37 4.21 13.12 13.53
CA GLY A 37 4.37 11.70 13.21
C GLY A 37 3.29 11.15 12.28
N LYS A 38 2.50 12.00 11.62
CA LYS A 38 1.47 11.56 10.66
C LYS A 38 2.08 11.33 9.29
N HIS A 39 1.62 10.29 8.61
CA HIS A 39 2.01 10.00 7.23
C HIS A 39 1.20 10.85 6.26
N VAL A 40 1.87 11.65 5.43
CA VAL A 40 1.25 12.65 4.56
C VAL A 40 1.47 12.32 3.09
N CYS A 41 0.40 12.45 2.30
CA CYS A 41 0.45 12.34 0.84
C CYS A 41 1.03 13.62 0.23
N ILE A 42 2.08 13.51 -0.60
CA ILE A 42 2.67 14.68 -1.26
C ILE A 42 1.69 15.33 -2.23
N ARG A 43 0.91 14.53 -2.97
CA ARG A 43 0.02 15.01 -4.04
C ARG A 43 -1.19 15.80 -3.54
N CYS A 44 -1.77 15.44 -2.40
CA CYS A 44 -3.00 16.08 -1.90
C CYS A 44 -2.98 16.48 -0.43
N GLN A 45 -1.83 16.32 0.25
CA GLN A 45 -1.62 16.76 1.63
C GLN A 45 -2.52 16.09 2.69
N LYS A 46 -3.22 15.01 2.32
CA LYS A 46 -3.98 14.20 3.27
C LYS A 46 -3.05 13.48 4.25
N LYS A 47 -3.42 13.53 5.52
CA LYS A 47 -2.69 12.94 6.63
C LYS A 47 -3.34 11.66 7.13
N TYR A 48 -2.52 10.68 7.49
CA TYR A 48 -2.94 9.38 7.99
C TYR A 48 -2.12 9.00 9.22
N ILE A 49 -2.78 8.42 10.21
CA ILE A 49 -2.09 7.93 11.43
C ILE A 49 -1.21 6.72 11.12
N HIS A 50 -1.61 5.88 10.15
CA HIS A 50 -0.85 4.68 9.80
C HIS A 50 -0.42 4.67 8.33
N MET A 51 0.84 4.28 8.11
CA MET A 51 1.44 4.15 6.77
C MET A 51 0.60 3.31 5.80
N ARG A 52 0.02 2.20 6.27
CA ARG A 52 -0.83 1.32 5.43
C ARG A 52 -2.02 2.05 4.81
N HIS A 53 -2.59 3.04 5.50
CA HIS A 53 -3.73 3.80 4.99
C HIS A 53 -3.28 4.81 3.93
N LEU A 54 -2.14 5.47 4.13
CA LEU A 54 -1.57 6.34 3.13
C LEU A 54 -1.17 5.57 1.86
N LYS A 55 -0.53 4.41 1.99
CA LYS A 55 -0.20 3.55 0.85
C LYS A 55 -1.44 3.18 0.03
N ARG A 56 -2.50 2.74 0.71
CA ARG A 56 -3.79 2.45 0.06
C ARG A 56 -4.36 3.68 -0.65
N HIS A 57 -4.28 4.85 -0.02
CA HIS A 57 -4.73 6.10 -0.60
C HIS A 57 -3.96 6.47 -1.88
N ILE A 58 -2.62 6.43 -1.84
CA ILE A 58 -1.77 6.74 -3.00
C ILE A 58 -2.08 5.76 -4.15
N LYS A 59 -2.26 4.48 -3.84
CA LYS A 59 -2.46 3.41 -4.83
C LYS A 59 -3.83 3.44 -5.51
N PHE A 60 -4.90 3.77 -4.80
CA PHE A 60 -6.27 3.56 -5.29
C PHE A 60 -7.15 4.82 -5.29
N GLU A 61 -6.73 5.89 -4.62
CA GLU A 61 -7.60 7.05 -4.38
C GLU A 61 -7.08 8.35 -4.97
N CYS A 62 -5.81 8.67 -4.72
CA CYS A 62 -5.23 9.97 -5.06
C CYS A 62 -4.94 10.06 -6.56
N GLY A 63 -5.75 10.81 -7.30
CA GLY A 63 -5.61 10.95 -8.75
C GLY A 63 -5.77 9.63 -9.52
N VAL A 64 -6.29 8.59 -8.88
CA VAL A 64 -6.49 7.27 -9.47
C VAL A 64 -7.97 7.07 -9.74
N GLU A 65 -8.30 6.73 -10.99
CA GLU A 65 -9.65 6.36 -11.38
C GLU A 65 -10.07 5.01 -10.75
N PRO A 66 -11.37 4.82 -10.47
CA PRO A 66 -11.89 3.55 -9.99
C PRO A 66 -11.48 2.35 -10.88
N GLN A 67 -10.71 1.42 -10.31
CA GLN A 67 -10.13 0.28 -11.05
C GLN A 67 -11.03 -0.95 -11.09
N PHE A 68 -11.99 -1.06 -10.16
CA PHE A 68 -12.79 -2.27 -9.98
C PHE A 68 -14.17 -2.09 -10.59
N THR A 69 -14.45 -2.79 -11.67
CA THR A 69 -15.74 -2.69 -12.39
C THR A 69 -16.67 -3.83 -12.01
N CYS A 70 -17.94 -3.51 -11.74
CA CYS A 70 -18.97 -4.50 -11.54
C CYS A 70 -19.32 -5.19 -12.85
N GLY A 71 -19.21 -6.53 -12.91
CA GLY A 71 -19.57 -7.30 -14.10
C GLY A 71 -21.06 -7.27 -14.45
N TYR A 72 -21.94 -6.91 -13.50
CA TYR A 72 -23.40 -6.93 -13.70
C TYR A 72 -23.99 -5.58 -14.12
N CYS A 73 -23.43 -4.46 -13.63
CA CYS A 73 -23.96 -3.11 -13.93
C CYS A 73 -22.89 -2.10 -14.34
N LEU A 74 -21.66 -2.54 -14.58
CA LEU A 74 -20.52 -1.73 -15.04
C LEU A 74 -20.13 -0.56 -14.13
N ARG A 75 -20.74 -0.44 -12.94
CA ARG A 75 -20.36 0.55 -11.93
C ARG A 75 -18.93 0.31 -11.47
N LYS A 76 -18.13 1.37 -11.43
CA LYS A 76 -16.73 1.30 -11.01
C LYS A 76 -16.54 1.69 -9.53
N PHE A 77 -15.55 1.08 -8.89
CA PHE A 77 -15.18 1.27 -7.49
C PHE A 77 -13.67 1.44 -7.34
N LYS A 78 -13.26 2.24 -6.35
CA LYS A 78 -11.84 2.41 -6.00
C LYS A 78 -11.26 1.25 -5.21
N HIS A 79 -12.10 0.51 -4.47
CA HIS A 79 -11.68 -0.62 -3.63
C HIS A 79 -12.47 -1.88 -3.97
N ASN A 80 -11.79 -3.03 -4.01
CA ASN A 80 -12.41 -4.33 -4.28
C ASN A 80 -13.45 -4.70 -3.20
N SER A 81 -13.17 -4.43 -1.92
CA SER A 81 -14.14 -4.67 -0.84
C SER A 81 -15.47 -3.94 -1.05
N HIS A 82 -15.43 -2.72 -1.60
CA HIS A 82 -16.63 -1.96 -1.94
C HIS A 82 -17.37 -2.57 -3.12
N LEU A 83 -16.65 -3.04 -4.15
CA LEU A 83 -17.25 -3.79 -5.25
C LEU A 83 -17.94 -5.07 -4.74
N LYS A 84 -17.27 -5.87 -3.90
CA LYS A 84 -17.86 -7.10 -3.34
C LYS A 84 -19.12 -6.82 -2.54
N GLY A 85 -19.08 -5.81 -1.66
CA GLY A 85 -20.25 -5.38 -0.90
C GLY A 85 -21.38 -4.87 -1.80
N HIS A 86 -21.06 -4.16 -2.88
CA HIS A 86 -22.02 -3.75 -3.89
C HIS A 86 -22.66 -4.96 -4.58
N VAL A 87 -21.85 -5.90 -5.05
CA VAL A 87 -22.32 -7.11 -5.75
C VAL A 87 -23.23 -7.94 -4.84
N PHE A 88 -22.84 -8.15 -3.59
CA PHE A 88 -23.67 -8.83 -2.61
C PHE A 88 -25.01 -8.11 -2.39
N ARG A 89 -24.99 -6.79 -2.15
CA ARG A 89 -26.21 -6.02 -1.80
C ARG A 89 -27.12 -5.67 -2.98
N LYS A 90 -26.57 -5.57 -4.19
CA LYS A 90 -27.30 -5.11 -5.40
C LYS A 90 -27.57 -6.22 -6.41
N HIS A 91 -26.79 -7.29 -6.39
CA HIS A 91 -26.94 -8.42 -7.29
C HIS A 91 -27.19 -9.75 -6.56
N GLY A 92 -27.16 -9.77 -5.22
CA GLY A 92 -27.48 -10.95 -4.43
C GLY A 92 -26.46 -12.08 -4.55
N VAL A 93 -25.24 -11.79 -5.04
CA VAL A 93 -24.22 -12.81 -5.30
C VAL A 93 -23.30 -12.94 -4.08
N THR A 94 -23.19 -14.17 -3.58
CA THR A 94 -22.21 -14.56 -2.55
C THR A 94 -20.92 -15.03 -3.22
N TYR A 95 -19.78 -14.54 -2.74
CA TYR A 95 -18.49 -15.11 -3.12
C TYR A 95 -18.22 -16.27 -2.16
N THR A 96 -18.48 -17.51 -2.61
CA THR A 96 -18.11 -18.75 -1.92
C THR A 96 -16.64 -19.07 -2.14
#